data_AF-A0A931C651-F1
#
_entry.id   AF-A0A931C651-F1
#
_cell.length_a   1.000
_cell.length_b   1.000
_cell.length_c   1.000
_cell.angle_alpha   90.00
_cell.angle_beta   90.00
_cell.angle_gamma   90.00
#
_symmetry.space_group_name_H-M   'P 1'
#
loop_
_entity.id
_entity.type
_entity.pdbx_description
1 polymer ?
#
loop_
_entity_poly.entity_id
_entity_poly.type
_entity_poly.pdbx_seq_one_letter_code
_entity_poly.pdbx_strand_id
1 'polypeptide(L)'
;MRSWTDGDLEAEFEQRLDELLAELCPEWSVPQIPEPYRGDRRLVAYERRNVKRLHLGRLLSTSPEVAAALGDRVLDVVACDEDVSFNKQLINPMLAALGRRAVQNYLIGVVETGSEHKKVCAVRAWYWSQVSLLYRSAEALQARRPTPDSRAADDEVADLRARYRIACLTAFVTCRQTATREWLAKGFLLKEDYYPANLHGLVAQARAIAEADANRYSKLLARKDDGTNLARCQA
;
A
#
# COMPACT_ATOMS: atom_id res chain seq x y z
N MET A 1 14.59 14.08 -7.43
CA MET A 1 13.37 13.70 -6.71
C MET A 1 12.62 15.01 -6.44
N ARG A 2 11.42 15.20 -6.96
CA ARG A 2 10.66 16.45 -6.70
C ARG A 2 10.22 16.41 -5.24
N SER A 3 10.48 17.48 -4.50
CA SER A 3 10.03 17.65 -3.11
C SER A 3 8.50 17.54 -3.07
N TRP A 4 7.99 16.63 -2.25
CA TRP A 4 6.58 16.59 -1.91
C TRP A 4 6.17 17.92 -1.28
N THR A 5 4.97 18.42 -1.59
CA THR A 5 4.50 19.70 -1.03
C THR A 5 4.06 19.60 0.43
N ASP A 6 3.96 18.39 0.96
CA ASP A 6 3.21 18.09 2.19
C ASP A 6 4.12 17.71 3.37
N GLY A 7 5.38 18.17 3.36
CA GLY A 7 6.37 17.93 4.42
C GLY A 7 7.33 16.77 4.14
N ASP A 8 8.24 16.54 5.10
CA ASP A 8 9.26 15.49 5.03
C ASP A 8 8.71 14.17 5.62
N LEU A 9 8.01 13.40 4.78
CA LEU A 9 7.42 12.13 5.19
C LEU A 9 8.48 11.09 5.54
N GLU A 10 9.68 11.18 4.97
CA GLU A 10 10.77 10.28 5.30
C GLU A 10 11.26 10.51 6.75
N ALA A 11 11.31 11.77 7.19
CA ALA A 11 11.60 12.12 8.57
C ALA A 11 10.46 11.71 9.52
N GLU A 12 9.19 11.94 9.14
CA GLU A 12 8.03 11.48 9.93
C GLU A 12 8.03 9.95 10.09
N PHE A 13 8.28 9.21 9.00
CA PHE A 13 8.38 7.75 9.02
C PHE A 13 9.47 7.27 9.98
N GLU A 14 10.64 7.88 9.91
CA GLU A 14 11.75 7.53 10.77
C GLU A 14 11.47 7.85 12.24
N GLN A 15 10.92 9.03 12.54
CA GLN A 15 10.56 9.42 13.90
C GLN A 15 9.58 8.42 14.53
N ARG A 16 8.53 8.03 13.80
CA ARG A 16 7.52 7.08 14.32
C ARG A 16 8.10 5.68 14.55
N LEU A 17 9.07 5.26 13.73
CA LEU A 17 9.81 4.02 13.97
C LEU A 17 10.64 4.12 15.26
N ASP A 18 11.30 5.25 15.49
CA ASP A 18 12.11 5.46 16.70
C ASP A 18 11.25 5.46 17.96
N GLU A 19 10.09 6.10 17.94
CA GLU A 19 9.15 6.12 19.06
C GLU A 19 8.66 4.70 19.43
N LEU A 20 8.30 3.89 18.44
CA LEU A 20 7.87 2.50 18.67
C LEU A 20 9.03 1.61 19.15
N LEU A 21 10.22 1.77 18.58
CA LEU A 21 11.37 0.97 18.97
C LEU A 21 11.88 1.33 20.36
N ALA A 22 11.88 2.60 20.75
CA ALA A 22 12.25 3.03 22.09
C ALA A 22 11.30 2.45 23.16
N GLU A 23 10.01 2.30 22.85
CA GLU A 23 9.02 1.72 23.74
C GLU A 23 9.14 0.18 23.82
N LEU A 24 9.30 -0.49 22.68
CA LEU A 24 9.28 -1.96 22.61
C LEU A 24 10.64 -2.63 22.86
N CYS A 25 11.72 -1.93 22.53
CA CYS A 25 13.09 -2.45 22.62
C CYS A 25 14.04 -1.29 22.95
N PRO A 26 14.05 -0.80 24.21
CA PRO A 26 14.87 0.35 24.60
C PRO A 26 16.38 0.12 24.41
N GLU A 27 16.81 -1.14 24.42
CA GLU A 27 18.20 -1.55 24.14
C GLU A 27 18.54 -1.59 22.64
N TRP A 28 17.57 -1.34 21.77
CA TRP A 28 17.80 -1.32 20.33
C TRP A 28 18.72 -0.17 19.94
N SER A 29 19.70 -0.47 19.11
CA SER A 29 20.57 0.52 18.48
C SER A 29 20.69 0.25 17.00
N VAL A 30 20.77 1.33 16.21
CA VAL A 30 20.97 1.22 14.76
C VAL A 30 22.35 0.62 14.49
N PRO A 31 22.45 -0.50 13.75
CA PRO A 31 23.74 -1.06 13.35
C PRO A 31 24.58 -0.04 12.56
N GLN A 32 25.88 0.02 12.84
CA GLN A 32 26.78 0.87 12.05
C GLN A 32 26.97 0.29 10.65
N ILE A 33 26.91 1.17 9.65
CA ILE A 33 27.17 0.80 8.27
C ILE A 33 28.69 0.70 8.06
N PRO A 34 29.18 -0.44 7.51
CA PRO A 34 30.60 -0.66 7.31
C PRO A 34 31.16 0.21 6.17
N GLU A 35 32.49 0.40 6.17
CA GLU A 35 33.19 0.95 5.01
C GLU A 35 33.03 0.01 3.78
N PRO A 36 33.01 0.55 2.55
CA PRO A 36 33.19 1.96 2.15
C PRO A 36 31.89 2.80 2.16
N TYR A 37 30.78 2.25 2.66
CA TYR A 37 29.43 2.83 2.48
C TYR A 37 29.09 3.94 3.49
N ARG A 38 29.91 4.10 4.54
CA ARG A 38 29.66 5.04 5.64
C ARG A 38 29.59 6.51 5.18
N GLY A 39 30.31 6.86 4.11
CA GLY A 39 30.30 8.20 3.54
C GLY A 39 29.05 8.55 2.72
N ASP A 40 28.29 7.55 2.27
CA ASP A 40 27.08 7.77 1.46
C ASP A 40 25.87 8.08 2.37
N ARG A 41 25.62 9.37 2.59
CA ARG A 41 24.50 9.84 3.43
C ARG A 41 23.14 9.29 3.02
N ARG A 42 22.90 9.08 1.72
CA ARG A 42 21.60 8.60 1.23
C ARG A 42 21.43 7.13 1.53
N LEU A 43 22.46 6.33 1.25
CA LEU A 43 22.49 4.91 1.61
C LEU A 43 22.37 4.74 3.13
N VAL A 44 23.06 5.59 3.89
CA VAL A 44 23.01 5.57 5.36
C VAL A 44 21.59 5.81 5.89
N ALA A 45 20.91 6.85 5.39
CA ALA A 45 19.53 7.12 5.78
C ALA A 45 18.57 6.00 5.36
N TYR A 46 18.74 5.47 4.14
CA TYR A 46 17.93 4.34 3.65
C TYR A 46 18.09 3.11 4.54
N GLU A 47 19.33 2.66 4.78
CA GLU A 47 19.60 1.48 5.59
C GLU A 47 19.14 1.64 7.02
N ARG A 48 19.35 2.82 7.63
CA ARG A 48 18.86 3.12 8.98
C ARG A 48 17.35 2.94 9.10
N ARG A 49 16.57 3.44 8.13
CA ARG A 49 15.12 3.23 8.09
C ARG A 49 14.76 1.77 7.84
N ASN A 50 15.48 1.11 6.94
CA ASN A 50 15.23 -0.28 6.57
C ASN A 50 15.48 -1.25 7.74
N VAL A 51 16.58 -1.10 8.48
CA VAL A 51 16.89 -1.95 9.64
C VAL A 51 15.91 -1.74 10.79
N LYS A 52 15.48 -0.49 11.05
CA LYS A 52 14.41 -0.17 12.03
C LYS A 52 13.10 -0.87 11.66
N ARG A 53 12.66 -0.71 10.41
CA ARG A 53 11.45 -1.35 9.88
C ARG A 53 11.52 -2.88 9.98
N LEU A 54 12.64 -3.48 9.56
CA LEU A 54 12.83 -4.92 9.61
C LEU A 54 12.80 -5.43 11.06
N HIS A 55 13.47 -4.73 11.98
CA HIS A 55 13.48 -5.10 13.39
C HIS A 55 12.09 -5.02 14.01
N LEU A 56 11.40 -3.88 13.85
CA LEU A 56 10.02 -3.69 14.32
C LEU A 56 9.08 -4.76 13.73
N GLY A 57 9.15 -4.99 12.42
CA GLY A 57 8.33 -6.00 11.75
C GLY A 57 8.53 -7.41 12.28
N ARG A 58 9.77 -7.79 12.63
CA ARG A 58 10.07 -9.08 13.27
C ARG A 58 9.46 -9.16 14.67
N LEU A 59 9.63 -8.12 15.48
CA LEU A 59 9.10 -8.05 16.84
C LEU A 59 7.56 -8.17 16.84
N LEU A 60 6.89 -7.43 15.96
CA LEU A 60 5.43 -7.50 15.79
C LEU A 60 4.97 -8.87 15.26
N SER A 61 5.77 -9.54 14.43
CA SER A 61 5.45 -10.89 13.93
C SER A 61 5.50 -11.95 15.04
N THR A 62 6.39 -11.79 16.02
CA THR A 62 6.57 -12.73 17.13
C THR A 62 5.66 -12.45 18.32
N SER A 63 5.03 -11.28 18.36
CA SER A 63 4.16 -10.82 19.47
C SER A 63 2.83 -10.27 18.94
N PRO A 64 1.89 -11.13 18.50
CA PRO A 64 0.62 -10.71 17.91
C PRO A 64 -0.23 -9.81 18.82
N GLU A 65 -0.19 -10.02 20.14
CA GLU A 65 -0.88 -9.21 21.14
C GLU A 65 -0.34 -7.77 21.18
N VAL A 66 0.98 -7.60 21.10
CA VAL A 66 1.63 -6.29 21.00
C VAL A 66 1.29 -5.63 19.67
N ALA A 67 1.32 -6.40 18.58
CA ALA A 67 0.95 -5.94 17.26
C ALA A 67 -0.51 -5.46 17.19
N ALA A 68 -1.43 -6.16 17.87
CA ALA A 68 -2.82 -5.73 17.97
C ALA A 68 -2.98 -4.46 18.81
N ALA A 69 -2.30 -4.38 19.96
CA ALA A 69 -2.37 -3.23 20.86
C ALA A 69 -1.82 -1.93 20.22
N LEU A 70 -0.80 -2.05 19.37
CA LEU A 70 -0.16 -0.92 18.69
C LEU A 70 -0.66 -0.70 17.26
N GLY A 71 -1.73 -1.38 16.84
CA GLY A 71 -2.19 -1.46 15.46
C GLY A 71 -2.27 -0.11 14.74
N ASP A 72 -2.98 0.86 15.32
CA ASP A 72 -3.15 2.18 14.72
C ASP A 72 -1.82 2.93 14.57
N ARG A 73 -0.92 2.84 15.57
CA ARG A 73 0.39 3.49 15.54
C ARG A 73 1.30 2.87 14.48
N VAL A 74 1.24 1.55 14.28
CA VAL A 74 1.99 0.87 13.23
C VAL A 74 1.41 1.18 11.84
N LEU A 75 0.09 1.27 11.71
CA LEU A 75 -0.56 1.65 10.46
C LEU A 75 -0.26 3.11 10.07
N ASP A 76 -0.11 4.00 11.04
CA ASP A 76 0.42 5.35 10.82
C ASP A 76 1.86 5.37 10.27
N VAL A 77 2.72 4.46 10.77
CA VAL A 77 4.07 4.27 10.22
C VAL A 77 4.00 3.80 8.77
N VAL A 78 3.13 2.82 8.48
CA VAL A 78 2.89 2.32 7.11
C VAL A 78 2.42 3.43 6.17
N ALA A 79 1.56 4.33 6.65
CA ALA A 79 1.10 5.49 5.87
C ALA A 79 2.22 6.49 5.53
N CYS A 80 3.39 6.34 6.17
CA CYS A 80 4.59 7.14 5.89
C CYS A 80 5.67 6.34 5.12
N ASP A 81 5.52 5.02 4.92
CA ASP A 81 6.54 4.18 4.29
C ASP A 81 6.51 4.29 2.77
N GLU A 82 7.51 4.97 2.20
CA GLU A 82 7.66 5.10 0.75
C GLU A 82 8.13 3.82 0.05
N ASP A 83 8.74 2.87 0.76
CA ASP A 83 9.37 1.72 0.12
C ASP A 83 8.35 0.58 -0.08
N VAL A 84 7.78 0.56 -1.29
CA VAL A 84 6.78 -0.41 -1.77
C VAL A 84 7.24 -1.87 -1.69
N SER A 85 8.56 -2.14 -1.72
CA SER A 85 9.06 -3.52 -1.73
C SER A 85 9.12 -4.12 -0.33
N PHE A 86 9.28 -3.26 0.67
CA PHE A 86 9.61 -3.67 2.03
C PHE A 86 8.58 -3.21 3.08
N ASN A 87 7.63 -2.33 2.75
CA ASN A 87 6.50 -1.99 3.64
C ASN A 87 5.68 -3.22 4.07
N LYS A 88 5.76 -4.33 3.32
CA LYS A 88 5.26 -5.66 3.72
C LYS A 88 5.75 -6.15 5.08
N GLN A 89 6.93 -5.70 5.53
CA GLN A 89 7.50 -6.04 6.83
C GLN A 89 6.64 -5.54 7.99
N LEU A 90 5.89 -4.44 7.79
CA LEU A 90 4.94 -3.92 8.77
C LEU A 90 3.50 -4.32 8.45
N ILE A 91 3.13 -4.41 7.16
CA ILE A 91 1.78 -4.84 6.75
C ILE A 91 1.48 -6.29 7.17
N ASN A 92 2.40 -7.24 6.95
CA ASN A 92 2.12 -8.65 7.23
C ASN A 92 1.81 -8.91 8.73
N PRO A 93 2.58 -8.36 9.70
CA PRO A 93 2.20 -8.44 11.11
C PRO A 93 0.82 -7.84 11.40
N MET A 94 0.49 -6.69 10.80
CA MET A 94 -0.83 -6.06 10.99
C MET A 94 -1.97 -6.89 10.41
N LEU A 95 -1.78 -7.53 9.26
CA LEU A 95 -2.76 -8.46 8.71
C LEU A 95 -2.99 -9.66 9.63
N ALA A 96 -1.93 -10.18 10.26
CA ALA A 96 -2.03 -11.30 11.19
C ALA A 96 -2.70 -10.91 12.50
N ALA A 97 -2.39 -9.72 13.03
CA ALA A 97 -2.88 -9.27 14.34
C ALA A 97 -4.29 -8.65 14.30
N LEU A 98 -4.59 -7.83 13.28
CA LEU A 98 -5.84 -7.07 13.18
C LEU A 98 -6.84 -7.67 12.16
N GLY A 99 -6.35 -8.54 11.28
CA GLY A 99 -7.11 -9.03 10.15
C GLY A 99 -7.13 -8.05 8.97
N ARG A 100 -7.41 -8.59 7.80
CA ARG A 100 -7.32 -7.88 6.52
C ARG A 100 -8.29 -6.70 6.40
N ARG A 101 -9.53 -6.88 6.85
CA ARG A 101 -10.58 -5.86 6.78
C ARG A 101 -10.20 -4.59 7.55
N ALA A 102 -9.64 -4.73 8.76
CA ALA A 102 -9.20 -3.60 9.56
C ALA A 102 -8.08 -2.81 8.84
N VAL A 103 -7.04 -3.52 8.38
CA VAL A 103 -5.91 -2.91 7.65
C VAL A 103 -6.38 -2.23 6.36
N GLN A 104 -7.22 -2.89 5.56
CA GLN A 104 -7.73 -2.31 4.32
C GLN A 104 -8.61 -1.08 4.56
N ASN A 105 -9.48 -1.10 5.57
CA ASN A 105 -10.27 0.08 5.95
C ASN A 105 -9.39 1.28 6.32
N TYR A 106 -8.33 1.05 7.10
CA TYR A 106 -7.38 2.11 7.44
C TYR A 106 -6.73 2.70 6.18
N LEU A 107 -6.20 1.85 5.29
CA LEU A 107 -5.54 2.29 4.06
C LEU A 107 -6.50 3.08 3.15
N ILE A 108 -7.76 2.64 3.04
CA ILE A 108 -8.80 3.39 2.32
C ILE A 108 -9.02 4.77 2.95
N GLY A 109 -9.11 4.84 4.29
CA GLY A 109 -9.24 6.10 5.02
C GLY A 109 -8.09 7.08 4.75
N VAL A 110 -6.85 6.56 4.64
CA VAL A 110 -5.68 7.38 4.25
C VAL A 110 -5.78 7.86 2.81
N VAL A 111 -6.28 7.04 1.87
CA VAL A 111 -6.52 7.49 0.48
C VAL A 111 -7.59 8.59 0.42
N GLU A 112 -8.64 8.46 1.23
CA GLU A 112 -9.77 9.39 1.29
C GLU A 112 -9.37 10.74 1.91
N THR A 113 -8.56 10.74 3.00
CA THR A 113 -8.37 11.93 3.85
C THR A 113 -6.92 12.36 4.06
N GLY A 114 -5.94 11.52 3.74
CA GLY A 114 -4.53 11.78 3.97
C GLY A 114 -3.95 12.90 3.11
N SER A 115 -2.73 13.36 3.44
CA SER A 115 -1.95 14.22 2.54
C SER A 115 -1.60 13.48 1.25
N GLU A 116 -1.29 14.21 0.18
CA GLU A 116 -1.06 13.61 -1.15
C GLU A 116 0.07 12.58 -1.11
N HIS A 117 1.10 12.82 -0.29
CA HIS A 117 2.19 11.87 -0.11
C HIS A 117 1.74 10.60 0.65
N LYS A 118 0.97 10.75 1.74
CA LYS A 118 0.43 9.60 2.50
C LYS A 118 -0.54 8.76 1.67
N LYS A 119 -1.33 9.37 0.78
CA LYS A 119 -2.16 8.65 -0.21
C LYS A 119 -1.31 7.72 -1.07
N VAL A 120 -0.13 8.15 -1.52
CA VAL A 120 0.79 7.32 -2.31
C VAL A 120 1.29 6.12 -1.49
N CYS A 121 1.70 6.35 -0.25
CA CYS A 121 2.15 5.27 0.65
C CYS A 121 1.01 4.26 0.91
N ALA A 122 -0.22 4.73 1.11
CA ALA A 122 -1.38 3.86 1.27
C ALA A 122 -1.66 3.02 0.01
N VAL A 123 -1.56 3.60 -1.18
CA VAL A 123 -1.68 2.86 -2.46
C VAL A 123 -0.57 1.82 -2.62
N ARG A 124 0.67 2.14 -2.22
CA ARG A 124 1.80 1.20 -2.22
C ARG A 124 1.56 0.04 -1.24
N ALA A 125 1.07 0.35 -0.04
CA ALA A 125 0.76 -0.62 1.00
C ALA A 125 -0.43 -1.54 0.64
N TRP A 126 -1.42 -1.01 -0.10
CA TRP A 126 -2.58 -1.76 -0.57
C TRP A 126 -2.19 -3.03 -1.35
N TYR A 127 -1.10 -3.00 -2.11
CA TYR A 127 -0.60 -4.17 -2.84
C TYR A 127 -0.38 -5.39 -1.92
N TRP A 128 0.20 -5.18 -0.73
CA TRP A 128 0.48 -6.26 0.21
C TRP A 128 -0.70 -6.60 1.11
N SER A 129 -1.72 -5.72 1.20
CA SER A 129 -2.94 -5.98 1.95
C SER A 129 -3.97 -6.81 1.17
N GLN A 130 -3.73 -7.10 -0.11
CA GLN A 130 -4.63 -7.89 -0.96
C GLN A 130 -4.63 -9.38 -0.61
N VAL A 131 -5.73 -10.05 -0.94
CA VAL A 131 -5.83 -11.52 -0.90
C VAL A 131 -5.01 -12.09 -2.05
N SER A 132 -4.22 -13.13 -1.77
CA SER A 132 -3.59 -13.92 -2.83
C SER A 132 -4.55 -15.01 -3.29
N LEU A 133 -4.97 -14.97 -4.55
CA LEU A 133 -5.69 -16.07 -5.16
C LEU A 133 -4.72 -17.23 -5.40
N LEU A 134 -5.02 -18.36 -4.77
CA LEU A 134 -4.21 -19.57 -4.86
C LEU A 134 -4.80 -20.47 -5.94
N TYR A 135 -3.94 -21.07 -6.75
CA TYR A 135 -4.31 -21.99 -7.81
C TYR A 135 -3.63 -23.33 -7.57
N ARG A 136 -4.39 -24.44 -7.70
CA ARG A 136 -3.85 -25.79 -7.46
C ARG A 136 -2.84 -26.25 -8.52
N SER A 137 -2.88 -25.65 -9.71
CA SER A 137 -2.01 -26.00 -10.84
C SER A 137 -1.90 -24.84 -11.84
N ALA A 138 -0.97 -24.97 -12.79
CA ALA A 138 -0.84 -24.02 -13.90
C ALA A 138 -2.09 -24.00 -14.80
N GLU A 139 -2.73 -25.15 -15.02
CA GLU A 139 -3.98 -25.24 -15.79
C GLU A 139 -5.13 -24.51 -15.08
N ALA A 140 -5.21 -24.62 -13.75
CA ALA A 140 -6.19 -23.89 -12.95
C ALA A 140 -5.95 -22.38 -13.02
N LEU A 141 -4.69 -21.95 -12.98
CA LEU A 141 -4.29 -20.55 -13.17
C LEU A 141 -4.69 -20.03 -14.55
N GLN A 142 -4.35 -20.77 -15.62
CA GLN A 142 -4.70 -20.38 -16.99
C GLN A 142 -6.22 -20.29 -17.18
N ALA A 143 -6.97 -21.20 -16.56
CA ALA A 143 -8.43 -21.18 -16.56
C ALA A 143 -9.06 -20.19 -15.55
N ARG A 144 -8.26 -19.41 -14.82
CA ARG A 144 -8.70 -18.45 -13.78
C ARG A 144 -9.63 -19.08 -12.73
N ARG A 145 -9.34 -20.32 -12.33
CA ARG A 145 -10.08 -21.08 -11.31
C ARG A 145 -9.26 -21.17 -10.01
N PRO A 146 -9.33 -20.16 -9.12
CA PRO A 146 -8.65 -20.21 -7.84
C PRO A 146 -9.28 -21.27 -6.92
N THR A 147 -8.58 -21.63 -5.85
CA THR A 147 -9.09 -22.52 -4.81
C THR A 147 -10.32 -21.90 -4.13
N PRO A 148 -11.31 -22.73 -3.71
CA PRO A 148 -12.50 -22.24 -3.01
C PRO A 148 -12.18 -21.34 -1.82
N ASP A 149 -11.20 -21.72 -0.99
CA ASP A 149 -10.82 -20.97 0.20
C ASP A 149 -10.24 -19.60 -0.15
N SER A 150 -9.31 -19.54 -1.12
CA SER A 150 -8.75 -18.24 -1.55
C SER A 150 -9.78 -17.35 -2.22
N ARG A 151 -10.78 -17.94 -2.90
CA ARG A 151 -11.89 -17.20 -3.49
C ARG A 151 -12.82 -16.66 -2.40
N ALA A 152 -13.19 -17.48 -1.42
CA ALA A 152 -14.02 -17.05 -0.29
C ALA A 152 -13.37 -15.90 0.48
N ALA A 153 -12.07 -16.00 0.79
CA ALA A 153 -11.32 -14.93 1.42
C ALA A 153 -11.27 -13.63 0.57
N ASP A 154 -11.21 -13.76 -0.76
CA ASP A 154 -11.29 -12.61 -1.66
C ASP A 154 -12.71 -12.01 -1.68
N ASP A 155 -13.74 -12.84 -1.74
CA ASP A 155 -15.14 -12.40 -1.75
C ASP A 155 -15.51 -11.68 -0.44
N GLU A 156 -14.96 -12.12 0.70
CA GLU A 156 -15.14 -11.49 2.02
C GLU A 156 -14.72 -10.03 2.12
N VAL A 157 -13.85 -9.55 1.23
CA VAL A 157 -13.36 -8.16 1.19
C VAL A 157 -13.68 -7.44 -0.12
N ALA A 158 -14.60 -7.98 -0.92
CA ALA A 158 -14.96 -7.42 -2.22
C ALA A 158 -15.56 -6.00 -2.12
N ASP A 159 -16.31 -5.72 -1.06
CA ASP A 159 -16.82 -4.39 -0.74
C ASP A 159 -15.70 -3.38 -0.52
N LEU A 160 -14.62 -3.77 0.17
CA LEU A 160 -13.46 -2.92 0.40
C LEU A 160 -12.69 -2.64 -0.89
N ARG A 161 -12.56 -3.64 -1.79
CA ARG A 161 -11.99 -3.40 -3.12
C ARG A 161 -12.80 -2.36 -3.90
N ALA A 162 -14.13 -2.45 -3.86
CA ALA A 162 -14.99 -1.47 -4.52
C ALA A 162 -14.81 -0.07 -3.92
N ARG A 163 -14.81 0.05 -2.59
CA ARG A 163 -14.58 1.32 -1.89
C ARG A 163 -13.19 1.90 -2.18
N TYR A 164 -12.15 1.07 -2.16
CA TYR A 164 -10.79 1.48 -2.51
C TYR A 164 -10.70 2.04 -3.94
N ARG A 165 -11.34 1.38 -4.93
CA ARG A 165 -11.41 1.90 -6.30
C ARG A 165 -12.07 3.28 -6.37
N ILE A 166 -13.17 3.48 -5.63
CA ILE A 166 -13.86 4.77 -5.55
C ILE A 166 -12.97 5.83 -4.89
N ALA A 167 -12.28 5.49 -3.80
CA ALA A 167 -11.37 6.39 -3.12
C ALA A 167 -10.22 6.83 -4.04
N CYS A 168 -9.57 5.90 -4.74
CA CYS A 168 -8.52 6.22 -5.70
C CYS A 168 -9.04 7.05 -6.89
N LEU A 169 -10.22 6.72 -7.44
CA LEU A 169 -10.85 7.49 -8.52
C LEU A 169 -11.10 8.95 -8.08
N THR A 170 -11.68 9.13 -6.90
CA THR A 170 -12.00 10.46 -6.34
C THR A 170 -10.74 11.27 -6.06
N ALA A 171 -9.74 10.63 -5.43
CA ALA A 171 -8.45 11.26 -5.17
C ALA A 171 -7.73 11.62 -6.48
N PHE A 172 -7.80 10.77 -7.52
CA PHE A 172 -7.15 11.03 -8.81
C PHE A 172 -7.68 12.30 -9.49
N VAL A 173 -9.02 12.47 -9.50
CA VAL A 173 -9.67 13.62 -10.15
C VAL A 173 -9.36 14.92 -9.41
N THR A 174 -9.30 14.88 -8.08
CA THR A 174 -9.08 16.07 -7.24
C THR A 174 -7.60 16.42 -7.04
N CYS A 175 -6.70 15.44 -7.09
CA CYS A 175 -5.27 15.59 -6.91
C CYS A 175 -4.67 16.46 -8.03
N ARG A 176 -3.94 17.53 -7.70
CA ARG A 176 -3.23 18.39 -8.67
C ARG A 176 -1.78 17.96 -8.92
N GLN A 177 -1.21 17.15 -8.03
CA GLN A 177 0.19 16.74 -8.09
C GLN A 177 0.36 15.55 -9.03
N THR A 178 1.10 15.73 -10.12
CA THR A 178 1.21 14.71 -11.17
C THR A 178 1.80 13.39 -10.67
N ALA A 179 2.83 13.44 -9.82
CA ALA A 179 3.48 12.23 -9.29
C ALA A 179 2.53 11.42 -8.39
N THR A 180 1.74 12.08 -7.55
CA THR A 180 0.70 11.43 -6.74
C THR A 180 -0.39 10.83 -7.62
N ARG A 181 -0.85 11.59 -8.61
CA ARG A 181 -1.90 11.17 -9.53
C ARG A 181 -1.53 9.90 -10.30
N GLU A 182 -0.26 9.72 -10.69
CA GLU A 182 0.24 8.48 -11.31
C GLU A 182 0.13 7.25 -10.40
N TRP A 183 0.35 7.41 -9.10
CA TRP A 183 0.17 6.32 -8.14
C TRP A 183 -1.30 6.02 -7.93
N LEU A 184 -2.14 7.04 -7.73
CA LEU A 184 -3.59 6.89 -7.60
C LEU A 184 -4.22 6.18 -8.81
N ALA A 185 -3.73 6.45 -10.03
CA ALA A 185 -4.12 5.77 -11.26
C ALA A 185 -3.96 4.24 -11.22
N LYS A 186 -3.13 3.71 -10.32
CA LYS A 186 -2.96 2.26 -10.17
C LYS A 186 -4.10 1.60 -9.39
N GLY A 187 -4.90 2.36 -8.64
CA GLY A 187 -5.92 1.83 -7.75
C GLY A 187 -7.32 1.68 -8.34
N PHE A 188 -7.57 2.12 -9.58
CA PHE A 188 -8.92 2.12 -10.16
C PHE A 188 -8.94 1.76 -11.66
N LEU A 189 -10.15 1.70 -12.23
CA LEU A 189 -10.44 1.41 -13.64
C LEU A 189 -11.27 2.51 -14.30
N LEU A 190 -11.05 2.75 -15.59
CA LEU A 190 -11.93 3.60 -16.41
C LEU A 190 -13.06 2.76 -17.04
N LYS A 191 -13.85 2.06 -16.21
CA LYS A 191 -14.99 1.22 -16.65
C LYS A 191 -16.21 1.48 -15.78
N GLU A 192 -17.27 1.99 -16.37
CA GLU A 192 -18.49 2.40 -15.67
C GLU A 192 -19.16 1.25 -14.90
N ASP A 193 -19.15 0.03 -15.43
CA ASP A 193 -19.74 -1.17 -14.79
C ASP A 193 -19.14 -1.50 -13.41
N TYR A 194 -17.95 -0.97 -13.09
CA TYR A 194 -17.29 -1.17 -11.79
C TYR A 194 -17.74 -0.15 -10.74
N TYR A 195 -18.59 0.80 -11.10
CA TYR A 195 -19.04 1.88 -10.23
C TYR A 195 -20.57 2.04 -10.25
N PRO A 196 -21.16 2.47 -9.12
CA PRO A 196 -22.52 2.97 -9.08
C PRO A 196 -22.78 4.08 -10.13
N ALA A 197 -24.01 4.14 -10.67
CA ALA A 197 -24.37 5.07 -11.74
C ALA A 197 -24.11 6.55 -11.41
N ASN A 198 -24.26 6.95 -10.13
CA ASN A 198 -23.97 8.30 -9.68
C ASN A 198 -22.49 8.70 -9.77
N LEU A 199 -21.58 7.74 -10.02
CA LEU A 199 -20.15 7.99 -10.20
C LEU A 199 -19.68 7.93 -11.67
N HIS A 200 -20.56 7.63 -12.63
CA HIS A 200 -20.18 7.57 -14.06
C HIS A 200 -19.63 8.90 -14.58
N GLY A 201 -20.17 10.03 -14.12
CA GLY A 201 -19.61 11.36 -14.42
C GLY A 201 -18.18 11.55 -13.89
N LEU A 202 -17.84 10.95 -12.75
CA LEU A 202 -16.48 10.99 -12.20
C LEU A 202 -15.52 10.11 -13.01
N VAL A 203 -15.99 8.96 -13.50
CA VAL A 203 -15.23 8.09 -14.43
C VAL A 203 -14.93 8.84 -15.73
N ALA A 204 -15.91 9.57 -16.29
CA ALA A 204 -15.72 10.37 -17.49
C ALA A 204 -14.68 11.50 -17.28
N GLN A 205 -14.72 12.18 -16.14
CA GLN A 205 -13.71 13.18 -15.77
C GLN A 205 -12.30 12.57 -15.66
N ALA A 206 -12.17 11.42 -14.98
CA ALA A 206 -10.90 10.72 -14.87
C ALA A 206 -10.35 10.28 -16.24
N ARG A 207 -11.24 9.84 -17.14
CA ARG A 207 -10.88 9.50 -18.52
C ARG A 207 -10.35 10.72 -19.28
N ALA A 208 -11.06 11.86 -19.22
CA ALA A 208 -10.61 13.08 -19.89
C ALA A 208 -9.23 13.53 -19.40
N ILE A 209 -8.96 13.45 -18.09
CA ILE A 209 -7.63 13.73 -17.52
C ILE A 209 -6.57 12.76 -18.07
N ALA A 210 -6.90 11.46 -18.14
CA ALA A 210 -5.99 10.44 -18.63
C ALA A 210 -5.68 10.59 -20.13
N GLU A 211 -6.67 10.95 -20.94
CA GLU A 211 -6.53 11.15 -22.39
C GLU A 211 -5.75 12.43 -22.72
N ALA A 212 -5.88 13.48 -21.91
CA ALA A 212 -5.09 14.71 -22.04
C ALA A 212 -3.57 14.48 -21.86
N ASP A 213 -3.16 13.40 -21.18
CA ASP A 213 -1.77 12.95 -21.08
C ASP A 213 -1.67 11.43 -21.27
N ALA A 214 -2.12 10.97 -22.46
CA ALA A 214 -2.23 9.55 -22.79
C ALA A 214 -0.91 8.78 -22.66
N ASN A 215 0.23 9.43 -22.90
CA ASN A 215 1.54 8.79 -22.73
C ASN A 215 1.78 8.38 -21.28
N ARG A 216 1.51 9.31 -20.34
CA ARG A 216 1.67 9.06 -18.91
C ARG A 216 0.67 8.04 -18.38
N TYR A 217 -0.58 8.11 -18.83
CA TYR A 217 -1.67 7.24 -18.35
C TYR A 217 -1.99 6.06 -19.27
N SER A 218 -1.09 5.71 -20.18
CA SER A 218 -1.24 4.59 -21.12
C SER A 218 -1.65 3.28 -20.43
N LYS A 219 -1.05 2.97 -19.26
CA LYS A 219 -1.42 1.80 -18.45
C LYS A 219 -2.83 1.86 -17.89
N LEU A 220 -3.31 3.03 -17.46
CA LEU A 220 -4.68 3.21 -16.96
C LEU A 220 -5.69 3.08 -18.11
N LEU A 221 -5.39 3.71 -19.26
CA LEU A 221 -6.25 3.68 -20.45
C LEU A 221 -6.38 2.26 -21.04
N ALA A 222 -5.32 1.46 -21.00
CA ALA A 222 -5.32 0.09 -21.52
C ALA A 222 -5.92 -0.95 -20.54
N ARG A 223 -6.11 -0.59 -19.27
CA ARG A 223 -6.44 -1.56 -18.21
C ARG A 223 -7.87 -2.10 -18.36
N LYS A 224 -8.01 -3.43 -18.33
CA LYS A 224 -9.31 -4.12 -18.47
C LYS A 224 -9.78 -4.84 -17.21
N ASP A 225 -8.87 -5.20 -16.32
CA ASP A 225 -9.13 -5.80 -15.02
C ASP A 225 -8.42 -5.01 -13.93
N ASP A 226 -8.94 -5.04 -12.70
CA ASP A 226 -8.39 -4.23 -11.62
C ASP A 226 -7.06 -4.78 -11.09
N GLY A 227 -6.65 -5.99 -11.52
CA GLY A 227 -5.38 -6.62 -11.15
C GLY A 227 -5.21 -6.80 -9.64
N THR A 228 -6.33 -6.76 -8.88
CA THR A 228 -6.32 -6.63 -7.41
C THR A 228 -6.04 -7.94 -6.66
N ASN A 229 -5.73 -9.02 -7.38
CA ASN A 229 -5.50 -10.32 -6.80
C ASN A 229 -4.11 -10.83 -7.18
N LEU A 230 -3.27 -11.06 -6.16
CA LEU A 230 -1.98 -11.70 -6.35
C LEU A 230 -2.20 -13.17 -6.71
N ALA A 231 -1.85 -13.57 -7.93
CA ALA A 231 -1.93 -14.97 -8.34
C ALA A 231 -0.70 -15.75 -7.87
N ARG A 232 -0.91 -16.90 -7.22
CA ARG A 232 0.15 -17.86 -6.86
C ARG A 232 -0.28 -19.29 -7.15
N CYS A 233 0.62 -20.09 -7.72
CA CYS A 233 0.46 -21.55 -7.72
C CYS A 233 0.81 -22.08 -6.33
N GLN A 234 0.04 -23.04 -5.82
CA GLN A 234 0.46 -23.82 -4.67
C GLN A 234 1.70 -24.63 -5.09
N ALA A 235 2.75 -24.57 -4.26
CA ALA A 235 3.95 -25.38 -4.43
C ALA A 235 3.66 -26.84 -4.05
#